data_AF-A0A945K3Y2-F1
#
_entry.id   AF-A0A945K3Y2-F1
#
_cell.length_a   1.000
_cell.length_b   1.000
_cell.length_c   1.000
_cell.angle_alpha   90.00
_cell.angle_beta   90.00
_cell.angle_gamma   90.00
#
_symmetry.space_group_name_H-M   'P 1'
#
loop_
_entity.id
_entity.type
_entity.pdbx_description
1 polymer ?
#
loop_
_entity_poly.entity_id
_entity_poly.type
_entity_poly.pdbx_seq_one_letter_code
_entity_poly.pdbx_strand_id
1 'polypeptide(L)'
;FSYWRWFTNNTGAEPNADWWQVSITGDGVNWENIENNLTSDTRWRRFAFRVKDYISLNSTQVQLRFVASDSTNGSLSGGSLVEAAIDDLYLWNSVESGTSIDENGNILTPRNLIKITDLLGREIEADKLVGKTTLFYLYDDGSVEKRIILD
;
A
#
# COMPACT_ATOMS: atom_id res chain seq x y z
N PHE A 1 -0.09 -4.55 -3.16
CA PHE A 1 -1.04 -5.13 -2.19
C PHE A 1 -0.76 -6.60 -2.00
N SER A 2 -1.24 -7.19 -0.91
CA SER A 2 -1.51 -8.62 -0.83
C SER A 2 -2.92 -8.85 -0.30
N TYR A 3 -3.46 -10.02 -0.58
CA TYR A 3 -4.70 -10.51 0.02
C TYR A 3 -4.64 -12.03 0.09
N TRP A 4 -5.46 -12.61 0.95
CA TRP A 4 -5.76 -14.04 0.93
C TRP A 4 -7.05 -14.27 0.19
N ARG A 5 -7.11 -15.34 -0.58
CA ARG A 5 -8.31 -15.75 -1.29
C ARG A 5 -8.60 -17.23 -1.09
N TRP A 6 -9.88 -17.54 -1.18
CA TRP A 6 -10.44 -18.88 -1.32
C TRP A 6 -11.43 -18.83 -2.48
N PHE A 7 -11.42 -19.83 -3.37
CA PHE A 7 -12.25 -19.83 -4.57
C PHE A 7 -12.65 -21.25 -4.98
N THR A 8 -13.90 -21.44 -5.36
CA THR A 8 -14.37 -22.67 -5.99
C THR A 8 -15.37 -22.41 -7.11
N ASN A 9 -15.31 -23.29 -8.11
CA ASN A 9 -16.21 -23.42 -9.24
C ASN A 9 -16.40 -24.90 -9.64
N ASN A 10 -15.91 -25.86 -8.85
CA ASN A 10 -15.82 -27.27 -9.22
C ASN A 10 -17.09 -28.08 -8.93
N THR A 11 -18.21 -27.41 -8.64
CA THR A 11 -19.52 -28.02 -8.40
C THR A 11 -20.59 -27.33 -9.24
N GLY A 12 -21.81 -27.87 -9.24
CA GLY A 12 -22.93 -27.37 -10.06
C GLY A 12 -23.18 -28.22 -11.31
N ALA A 13 -24.01 -27.69 -12.20
CA ALA A 13 -24.39 -28.34 -13.46
C ALA A 13 -23.24 -28.34 -14.48
N GLU A 14 -22.32 -27.36 -14.38
CA GLU A 14 -21.21 -27.20 -15.31
C GLU A 14 -19.88 -26.86 -14.61
N PRO A 15 -19.31 -27.78 -13.81
CA PRO A 15 -18.15 -27.49 -12.97
C PRO A 15 -16.89 -27.12 -13.76
N ASN A 16 -16.09 -26.20 -13.20
CA ASN A 16 -14.82 -25.70 -13.73
C ASN A 16 -14.93 -24.80 -14.98
N ALA A 17 -16.09 -24.22 -15.27
CA ALA A 17 -16.28 -23.34 -16.41
C ALA A 17 -16.04 -21.85 -16.11
N ASP A 18 -15.91 -21.49 -14.83
CA ASP A 18 -16.05 -20.10 -14.40
C ASP A 18 -14.81 -19.49 -13.74
N TRP A 19 -14.50 -18.23 -14.05
CA TRP A 19 -13.28 -17.61 -13.60
C TRP A 19 -13.40 -16.87 -12.27
N TRP A 20 -12.29 -16.91 -11.53
CA TRP A 20 -11.88 -15.91 -10.57
C TRP A 20 -11.00 -14.88 -11.26
N GLN A 21 -11.42 -13.61 -11.23
CA GLN A 21 -10.69 -12.52 -11.86
C GLN A 21 -10.51 -11.37 -10.91
N VAL A 22 -9.30 -10.79 -10.91
CA VAL A 22 -9.01 -9.59 -10.14
C VAL A 22 -8.37 -8.56 -11.04
N SER A 23 -8.87 -7.32 -10.95
CA SER A 23 -8.35 -6.19 -11.70
C SER A 23 -8.09 -4.98 -10.79
N ILE A 24 -7.17 -4.11 -11.22
CA ILE A 24 -6.76 -2.89 -10.54
C ILE A 24 -6.94 -1.68 -11.47
N THR A 25 -7.24 -0.52 -10.89
CA THR A 25 -7.25 0.76 -11.62
C THR A 25 -6.71 1.89 -10.75
N GLY A 26 -6.08 2.87 -11.40
CA GLY A 26 -5.61 4.12 -10.79
C GLY A 26 -6.48 5.34 -11.13
N ASP A 27 -7.45 5.18 -12.03
CA ASP A 27 -8.32 6.26 -12.54
C ASP A 27 -9.82 5.94 -12.47
N GLY A 28 -10.19 4.69 -12.17
CA GLY A 28 -11.58 4.23 -12.12
C GLY A 28 -12.16 3.86 -13.50
N VAL A 29 -11.42 4.08 -14.58
CA VAL A 29 -11.89 3.93 -15.97
C VAL A 29 -11.13 2.82 -16.68
N ASN A 30 -9.80 2.85 -16.62
CA ASN A 30 -8.93 1.85 -17.24
C ASN A 30 -8.57 0.78 -16.20
N TRP A 31 -8.95 -0.47 -16.48
CA TRP A 31 -8.77 -1.60 -15.58
C TRP A 31 -7.75 -2.58 -16.13
N GLU A 32 -6.74 -2.89 -15.33
CA GLU A 32 -5.69 -3.87 -15.64
C GLU A 32 -5.92 -5.16 -14.87
N ASN A 33 -5.78 -6.31 -15.52
CA ASN A 33 -5.96 -7.61 -14.87
C ASN A 33 -4.70 -8.02 -14.11
N ILE A 34 -4.87 -8.41 -12.85
CA ILE A 34 -3.76 -8.87 -11.98
C ILE A 34 -3.86 -10.36 -11.67
N GLU A 35 -5.06 -10.94 -11.71
CA GLU A 35 -5.26 -12.38 -11.55
C GLU A 35 -6.38 -12.86 -12.48
N ASN A 36 -6.17 -14.04 -13.09
CA ASN A 36 -7.16 -14.72 -13.91
C ASN A 36 -7.00 -16.23 -13.70
N ASN A 37 -7.89 -16.85 -12.94
CA ASN A 37 -7.77 -18.24 -12.52
C ASN A 37 -9.08 -18.99 -12.77
N LEU A 38 -8.99 -20.15 -13.41
CA LEU A 38 -10.13 -21.03 -13.70
C LEU A 38 -10.22 -22.21 -12.73
N THR A 39 -9.15 -22.47 -11.97
CA THR A 39 -9.02 -23.64 -11.12
C THR A 39 -9.48 -23.34 -9.71
N SER A 40 -10.41 -24.15 -9.22
CA SER A 40 -10.81 -24.16 -7.81
C SER A 40 -9.62 -24.39 -6.89
N ASP A 41 -9.56 -23.61 -5.82
CA ASP A 41 -8.64 -23.81 -4.70
C ASP A 41 -9.37 -23.52 -3.39
N THR A 42 -9.80 -24.60 -2.75
CA THR A 42 -10.55 -24.53 -1.48
C THR A 42 -9.62 -24.40 -0.26
N ARG A 43 -8.41 -23.89 -0.47
CA ARG A 43 -7.46 -23.51 0.58
C ARG A 43 -7.23 -22.01 0.50
N TRP A 44 -7.01 -21.39 1.64
CA TRP A 44 -6.56 -20.00 1.66
C TRP A 44 -5.20 -19.88 0.99
N ARG A 45 -5.14 -19.10 -0.10
CA ARG A 45 -3.92 -18.81 -0.83
C ARG A 45 -3.64 -17.31 -0.79
N ARG A 46 -2.42 -16.96 -0.39
CA ARG A 46 -1.95 -15.58 -0.40
C ARG A 46 -1.54 -15.19 -1.82
N PHE A 47 -2.07 -14.08 -2.30
CA PHE A 47 -1.64 -13.41 -3.53
C PHE A 47 -1.02 -12.06 -3.18
N ALA A 48 0.14 -11.76 -3.77
CA ALA A 48 0.85 -10.50 -3.54
C ALA A 48 1.37 -9.97 -4.87
N PHE A 49 1.17 -8.68 -5.09
CA PHE A 49 1.55 -8.00 -6.32
C PHE A 49 1.92 -6.55 -6.04
N ARG A 50 2.71 -6.00 -6.95
CA ARG A 50 3.24 -4.64 -6.83
C ARG A 50 2.40 -3.68 -7.66
N VAL A 51 1.91 -2.62 -7.03
CA VAL A 51 0.97 -1.67 -7.66
C VAL A 51 1.57 -0.97 -8.89
N LYS A 52 2.84 -0.55 -8.78
CA LYS A 52 3.54 0.18 -9.85
C LYS A 52 3.74 -0.61 -11.15
N ASP A 53 3.52 -1.93 -11.11
CA ASP A 53 3.67 -2.77 -12.29
C ASP A 53 2.38 -2.75 -13.14
N TYR A 54 1.27 -2.17 -12.63
CA TYR A 54 -0.04 -2.16 -13.29
C TYR A 54 -0.65 -0.77 -13.47
N ILE A 55 -0.37 0.18 -12.58
CA ILE A 55 -0.94 1.53 -12.67
C ILE A 55 0.15 2.59 -12.56
N SER A 56 -0.14 3.79 -13.07
CA SER A 56 0.79 4.91 -13.07
C SER A 56 1.16 5.36 -11.66
N LEU A 57 2.41 5.79 -11.48
CA LEU A 57 2.91 6.33 -10.20
C LEU A 57 2.30 7.68 -9.82
N ASN A 58 1.69 8.39 -10.78
CA ASN A 58 0.98 9.64 -10.52
C ASN A 58 -0.49 9.44 -10.10
N SER A 59 -0.97 8.19 -10.01
CA SER A 59 -2.33 7.91 -9.56
C SER A 59 -2.50 8.29 -8.09
N THR A 60 -3.52 9.10 -7.80
CA THR A 60 -3.87 9.55 -6.43
C THR A 60 -4.84 8.61 -5.73
N GLN A 61 -5.39 7.63 -6.45
CA GLN A 61 -6.30 6.61 -5.92
C GLN A 61 -5.92 5.24 -6.48
N VAL A 62 -6.34 4.19 -5.77
CA VAL A 62 -6.25 2.82 -6.23
C VAL A 62 -7.55 2.10 -5.90
N GLN A 63 -8.08 1.35 -6.87
CA GLN A 63 -9.25 0.50 -6.66
C GLN A 63 -8.95 -0.93 -7.12
N LEU A 64 -9.51 -1.90 -6.40
CA LEU A 64 -9.46 -3.32 -6.75
C LEU A 64 -10.87 -3.81 -7.01
N ARG A 65 -11.01 -4.67 -8.02
CA ARG A 65 -12.25 -5.35 -8.36
C ARG A 65 -12.01 -6.84 -8.38
N PHE A 66 -12.79 -7.55 -7.58
CA PHE A 66 -12.78 -9.01 -7.47
C PHE A 66 -14.06 -9.53 -8.08
N VAL A 67 -13.94 -10.48 -9.00
CA VAL A 67 -15.07 -11.04 -9.74
C VAL A 67 -15.01 -12.56 -9.62
N ALA A 68 -16.00 -13.12 -8.97
CA ALA A 68 -16.36 -14.52 -9.05
C ALA A 68 -17.67 -14.57 -9.84
N SER A 69 -17.65 -15.13 -11.05
CA SER A 69 -18.78 -15.05 -11.97
C SER A 69 -19.19 -16.44 -12.42
N ASP A 70 -20.47 -16.80 -12.24
CA ASP A 70 -21.14 -17.85 -13.02
C ASP A 70 -21.48 -17.27 -14.39
N SER A 71 -20.87 -17.81 -15.43
CA SER A 71 -20.82 -17.23 -16.77
C SER A 71 -21.36 -18.22 -17.81
N THR A 72 -21.74 -17.72 -18.98
CA THR A 72 -22.25 -18.57 -20.06
C THR A 72 -21.16 -19.32 -20.83
N ASN A 73 -19.94 -19.39 -20.30
CA ASN A 73 -18.75 -19.84 -21.05
C ASN A 73 -18.58 -21.36 -21.11
N GLY A 74 -19.61 -22.13 -20.76
CA GLY A 74 -19.62 -23.58 -20.89
C GLY A 74 -20.62 -24.12 -21.91
N SER A 75 -20.52 -25.42 -22.18
CA SER A 75 -21.39 -26.20 -23.07
C SER A 75 -22.86 -26.17 -22.69
N LEU A 76 -23.20 -25.90 -21.42
CA LEU A 76 -24.57 -25.76 -20.94
C LEU A 76 -25.00 -24.29 -20.77
N SER A 77 -24.15 -23.35 -21.20
CA SER A 77 -24.35 -21.91 -21.04
C SER A 77 -24.41 -21.47 -19.57
N GLY A 78 -23.66 -22.17 -18.70
CA GLY A 78 -23.44 -21.81 -17.30
C GLY A 78 -24.01 -22.82 -16.31
N GLY A 79 -23.96 -22.46 -15.02
CA GLY A 79 -24.48 -23.28 -13.93
C GLY A 79 -23.40 -23.94 -13.08
N SER A 80 -22.18 -23.41 -13.06
CA SER A 80 -21.27 -23.73 -11.95
C SER A 80 -21.83 -23.13 -10.67
N LEU A 81 -21.65 -23.82 -9.55
CA LEU A 81 -21.74 -23.17 -8.25
C LEU A 81 -20.41 -22.49 -7.98
N VAL A 82 -20.42 -21.16 -8.03
CA VAL A 82 -19.24 -20.31 -7.87
C VAL A 82 -19.29 -19.64 -6.50
N GLU A 83 -18.25 -19.85 -5.70
CA GLU A 83 -18.10 -19.21 -4.40
C GLU A 83 -16.68 -18.66 -4.25
N ALA A 84 -16.55 -17.51 -3.60
CA ALA A 84 -15.26 -16.91 -3.30
C ALA A 84 -15.28 -16.16 -1.98
N ALA A 85 -14.13 -16.13 -1.31
CA ALA A 85 -13.90 -15.31 -0.14
C ALA A 85 -12.53 -14.63 -0.23
N ILE A 86 -12.44 -13.45 0.37
CA ILE A 86 -11.22 -12.65 0.47
C ILE A 86 -11.01 -12.33 1.94
N ASP A 87 -9.76 -12.37 2.38
CA ASP A 87 -9.37 -11.95 3.72
C ASP A 87 -8.01 -11.25 3.70
N ASP A 88 -7.66 -10.58 4.79
CA ASP A 88 -6.32 -10.01 5.03
C ASP A 88 -5.80 -9.14 3.86
N LEU A 89 -6.68 -8.29 3.32
CA LEU A 89 -6.30 -7.30 2.30
C LEU A 89 -5.36 -6.27 2.92
N TYR A 90 -4.13 -6.22 2.40
CA TYR A 90 -3.06 -5.42 2.94
C TYR A 90 -2.32 -4.61 1.87
N LEU A 91 -2.04 -3.34 2.16
CA LEU A 91 -1.18 -2.48 1.35
C LEU A 91 0.23 -2.47 1.95
N TRP A 92 1.20 -3.04 1.23
CA TRP A 92 2.61 -3.02 1.61
C TRP A 92 3.24 -1.69 1.19
N ASN A 93 3.67 -0.89 2.17
CA ASN A 93 4.33 0.42 2.01
C ASN A 93 3.69 1.35 0.95
N SER A 94 2.79 2.23 1.39
CA SER A 94 2.95 3.62 0.95
C SER A 94 4.28 4.09 1.53
N VAL A 95 5.14 4.74 0.75
CA VAL A 95 6.43 5.27 1.22
C VAL A 95 6.23 5.90 2.60
N GLU A 96 6.70 5.22 3.65
CA GLU A 96 6.82 5.85 4.95
C GLU A 96 7.79 7.01 4.74
N SER A 97 7.43 8.18 5.24
CA SER A 97 8.38 9.25 5.50
C SER A 97 9.48 8.64 6.35
N GLY A 98 10.54 8.16 5.71
CA GLY A 98 11.71 7.67 6.41
C GLY A 98 12.18 8.81 7.30
N THR A 99 12.59 8.49 8.52
CA THR A 99 13.33 9.42 9.37
C THR A 99 14.68 9.67 8.72
N SER A 100 14.72 10.40 7.61
CA SER A 100 15.96 10.80 6.98
C SER A 100 16.53 11.96 7.80
N ILE A 101 17.80 11.81 8.15
CA ILE A 101 18.63 12.96 8.54
C ILE A 101 19.04 13.58 7.20
N ASP A 102 18.40 14.69 6.83
CA ASP A 102 18.84 15.46 5.68
C ASP A 102 19.99 16.38 6.12
N GLU A 103 21.21 15.94 5.87
CA GLU A 103 22.41 16.74 6.11
C GLU A 103 22.62 17.85 5.06
N ASN A 104 21.88 17.82 3.95
CA ASN A 104 22.08 18.69 2.79
C ASN A 104 20.95 19.73 2.59
N GLY A 105 19.91 19.75 3.44
CA GLY A 105 18.94 20.84 3.59
C GLY A 105 18.07 21.16 2.38
N ASN A 106 18.00 20.31 1.36
CA ASN A 106 17.24 20.57 0.15
C ASN A 106 15.83 20.01 0.27
N ILE A 107 14.97 20.70 1.01
CA ILE A 107 13.56 20.31 1.15
C ILE A 107 12.71 21.13 0.17
N LEU A 108 12.03 20.45 -0.74
CA LEU A 108 11.10 21.04 -1.72
C LEU A 108 9.70 21.31 -1.15
N THR A 109 9.45 20.89 0.10
CA THR A 109 8.19 21.08 0.83
C THR A 109 8.42 21.87 2.13
N PRO A 110 7.58 22.87 2.46
CA PRO A 110 7.63 23.51 3.76
C PRO A 110 7.29 22.47 4.86
N ARG A 111 8.14 22.41 5.88
CA ARG A 111 8.02 21.50 7.04
C ARG A 111 7.79 22.30 8.31
N ASN A 112 6.90 21.84 9.19
CA ASN A 112 6.61 22.53 10.45
C ASN A 112 7.49 21.97 11.57
N LEU A 113 8.11 22.87 12.32
CA LEU A 113 8.90 22.49 13.49
C LEU A 113 7.96 22.01 14.61
N ILE A 114 8.18 20.79 15.09
CA ILE A 114 7.43 20.24 16.23
C ILE A 114 8.19 20.48 17.53
N LYS A 115 9.48 20.15 17.56
CA LYS A 115 10.25 20.12 18.81
C LYS A 115 11.74 20.33 18.61
N ILE A 116 12.39 20.93 19.59
CA ILE A 116 13.85 21.04 19.66
C ILE A 116 14.34 20.28 20.88
N THR A 117 15.35 19.42 20.69
CA THR A 117 15.96 18.66 21.78
C THR A 117 17.48 18.73 21.77
N ASP A 118 18.10 18.49 22.93
CA ASP A 118 19.55 18.29 23.03
C ASP A 118 19.97 16.82 22.78
N LEU A 119 21.27 16.53 22.90
CA LEU A 119 21.82 15.17 22.77
C LEU A 119 21.24 14.15 23.75
N LEU A 120 20.64 14.60 24.85
CA LEU A 120 20.02 13.75 25.87
C LEU A 120 18.50 13.67 25.72
N GLY A 121 17.94 14.26 24.65
CA GLY A 121 16.50 14.26 24.37
C GLY A 121 15.69 15.23 25.24
N ARG A 122 16.34 16.13 25.99
CA ARG A 122 15.65 17.15 26.78
C ARG A 122 15.14 18.24 25.86
N GLU A 123 13.93 18.72 26.11
CA GLU A 123 13.32 19.80 25.34
C GLU A 123 13.97 21.14 25.67
N ILE A 124 14.31 21.90 24.63
CA ILE A 124 15.07 23.16 24.76
C ILE A 124 14.30 24.28 24.06
N GLU A 125 14.15 25.40 24.75
CA GLU A 125 13.76 26.67 24.13
C GLU A 125 15.01 27.32 23.53
N ALA A 126 15.02 27.51 22.21
CA ALA A 126 16.22 27.92 21.46
C ALA A 126 16.76 29.32 21.85
N ASP A 127 15.92 30.17 22.43
CA ASP A 127 16.26 31.51 22.91
C ASP A 127 16.96 31.52 24.28
N LYS A 128 16.93 30.42 25.03
CA LYS A 128 17.54 30.29 26.37
C LYS A 128 18.87 29.55 26.38
N LEU A 129 19.48 29.36 25.21
CA LEU A 129 20.73 28.63 25.07
C LEU A 129 21.93 29.42 25.62
N VAL A 130 22.66 28.80 26.54
CA VAL A 130 23.93 29.32 27.07
C VAL A 130 25.06 28.39 26.64
N GLY A 131 25.88 28.85 25.69
CA GLY A 131 27.09 28.17 25.23
C GLY A 131 26.90 27.15 24.10
N LYS A 132 28.02 26.52 23.71
CA LYS A 132 28.10 25.58 22.59
C LYS A 132 27.30 24.31 22.86
N THR A 133 26.31 24.04 22.01
CA THR A 133 25.46 22.85 22.13
C THR A 133 25.11 22.26 20.77
N THR A 134 24.74 20.99 20.75
CA THR A 134 24.17 20.32 19.58
C THR A 134 22.68 20.14 19.81
N LEU A 135 21.88 20.59 18.84
CA LEU A 135 20.42 20.50 18.86
C LEU A 135 19.92 19.63 17.72
N PHE A 136 18.83 18.93 17.99
CA PHE A 136 18.02 18.24 17.01
C PHE A 136 16.67 18.93 16.87
N TYR A 137 16.36 19.36 15.66
CA TYR A 137 15.08 19.93 15.27
C TYR A 137 14.25 18.80 14.64
N LEU A 138 13.09 18.51 15.25
CA LEU A 138 12.17 17.45 14.85
C LEU A 138 10.98 18.07 14.11
N TYR A 139 10.64 17.55 12.95
CA TYR A 139 9.60 18.09 12.07
C TYR A 139 8.39 17.16 11.94
N ASP A 140 7.27 17.71 11.46
CA ASP A 140 6.00 16.99 11.26
C ASP A 140 6.02 15.94 10.16
N ASP A 141 6.98 16.04 9.25
CA ASP A 141 7.26 15.03 8.23
C ASP A 141 8.16 13.87 8.73
N GLY A 142 8.59 13.90 9.99
CA GLY A 142 9.47 12.88 10.59
C GLY A 142 10.97 13.08 10.30
N SER A 143 11.35 14.14 9.57
CA SER A 143 12.76 14.49 9.35
C SER A 143 13.40 15.07 10.61
N VAL A 144 14.74 14.97 10.68
CA VAL A 144 15.54 15.53 11.78
C VAL A 144 16.68 16.38 11.22
N GLU A 145 16.79 17.62 11.70
CA GLU A 145 17.91 18.50 11.37
C GLU A 145 18.82 18.68 12.59
N LYS A 146 20.10 18.34 12.42
CA LYS A 146 21.12 18.54 13.45
C LYS A 146 21.78 19.91 13.25
N ARG A 147 21.78 20.75 14.28
CA ARG A 147 22.53 22.01 14.30
C ARG A 147 23.55 22.02 15.42
N ILE A 148 24.78 22.43 15.09
CA ILE A 148 25.84 22.68 16.06
C ILE A 148 25.89 24.19 16.26
N ILE A 149 25.51 24.65 17.44
CA ILE A 149 25.59 26.06 17.81
C ILE A 149 26.98 26.30 18.37
N LEU A 150 27.72 27.16 17.70
CA LEU A 150 29.03 27.66 18.11
C LEU A 150 28.88 29.15 18.43
N ASP A 151 29.54 29.61 19.50
CA ASP A 151 29.59 31.04 19.86
C ASP A 151 30.15 31.92 18.72
#